data_AF-A0A7S2DBV9-F1
#
_entry.id   AF-A0A7S2DBV9-F1
#
_cell.length_a   1.000
_cell.length_b   1.000
_cell.length_c   1.000
_cell.angle_alpha   90.00
_cell.angle_beta   90.00
_cell.angle_gamma   90.00
#
_symmetry.space_group_name_H-M   'P 1'
#
loop_
_entity.id
_entity.type
_entity.pdbx_description
1 polymer ?
#
loop_
_entity_poly.entity_id
_entity_poly.type
_entity_poly.pdbx_seq_one_letter_code
_entity_poly.pdbx_strand_id
1 'polypeptide(L)'
;ESPPPALRKGFIFLSSPRIIPSIMAAARAHVVHWVDLVPKLPFASDSASKFKRRDLFDACDPSGRGLLAQQEVVRYYFRLLPPLTGVVDMKAALNACFRATREAVAPVVHIGSQQMDRNQFRVFLMAIWYYTKLWERLCTVDETGQRTVNFDNFIKVLPSMAEWGFGEVENWLMDPEPTFQRLDVHDEGEVSFDELAEYCLRYGLPRLEEKDGEDERAEALELLGK
;
A
#
# COMPACT_ATOMS: atom_id res chain seq x y z
N GLU A 1 -65.76 -36.89 -23.60
CA GLU A 1 -65.05 -35.90 -24.42
C GLU A 1 -64.03 -35.19 -23.56
N SER A 2 -62.80 -35.10 -24.08
CA SER A 2 -61.59 -34.71 -23.35
C SER A 2 -61.50 -33.20 -23.05
N PRO A 3 -60.82 -32.76 -21.97
CA PRO A 3 -60.51 -31.36 -21.73
C PRO A 3 -59.31 -30.87 -22.59
N PRO A 4 -59.13 -29.54 -22.76
CA PRO A 4 -58.19 -28.97 -23.73
C PRO A 4 -56.72 -29.03 -23.25
N PRO A 5 -55.75 -28.91 -24.17
CA PRO A 5 -54.34 -29.16 -23.87
C PRO A 5 -53.73 -28.02 -23.05
N ALA A 6 -53.11 -28.38 -21.93
CA ALA A 6 -52.31 -27.49 -21.11
C ALA A 6 -50.97 -27.14 -21.81
N LEU A 7 -50.67 -25.85 -21.85
CA LEU A 7 -49.38 -25.27 -22.24
C LEU A 7 -48.23 -25.91 -21.44
N ARG A 8 -47.37 -26.69 -22.12
CA ARG A 8 -46.09 -27.14 -21.57
C ARG A 8 -45.13 -25.95 -21.51
N LYS A 9 -44.99 -25.33 -20.34
CA LYS A 9 -43.81 -24.50 -20.02
C LYS A 9 -42.65 -25.45 -19.72
N GLY A 10 -41.68 -25.50 -20.62
CA GLY A 10 -40.42 -26.19 -20.40
C GLY A 10 -39.68 -25.57 -19.22
N PHE A 11 -39.51 -26.35 -18.15
CA PHE A 11 -38.59 -26.02 -17.07
C PHE A 11 -37.21 -26.48 -17.53
N ILE A 12 -36.41 -25.57 -18.08
CA ILE A 12 -34.98 -25.79 -18.28
C ILE A 12 -34.36 -25.69 -16.89
N PHE A 13 -33.97 -26.83 -16.32
CA PHE A 13 -33.12 -26.87 -15.13
C PHE A 13 -31.73 -26.41 -15.57
N LEU A 14 -31.49 -25.10 -15.53
CA LEU A 14 -30.14 -24.55 -15.53
C LEU A 14 -29.53 -24.96 -14.18
N SER A 15 -28.78 -26.05 -14.20
CA SER A 15 -27.88 -26.40 -13.10
C SER A 15 -26.84 -25.29 -13.04
N SER A 16 -27.05 -24.29 -12.19
CA SER A 16 -26.03 -23.30 -11.88
C SER A 16 -24.79 -24.07 -11.39
N PRO A 17 -23.62 -23.92 -12.04
CA PRO A 17 -22.40 -24.46 -11.47
C PRO A 17 -22.22 -23.77 -10.12
N ARG A 18 -22.34 -24.54 -9.04
CA ARG A 18 -21.88 -24.10 -7.72
C ARG A 18 -20.39 -23.91 -7.87
N ILE A 19 -19.97 -22.65 -8.02
CA ILE A 19 -18.56 -22.26 -7.87
C ILE A 19 -18.22 -22.62 -6.43
N ILE A 20 -17.55 -23.75 -6.25
CA ILE A 20 -16.91 -24.10 -4.99
C ILE A 20 -15.80 -23.07 -4.84
N PRO A 21 -15.82 -22.18 -3.83
CA PRO A 21 -14.69 -21.29 -3.59
C PRO A 21 -13.47 -22.19 -3.42
N SER A 22 -12.44 -21.97 -4.25
CA SER A 22 -11.18 -22.70 -4.11
C SER A 22 -10.71 -22.57 -2.66
N ILE A 23 -10.37 -23.69 -2.02
CA ILE A 23 -9.83 -23.71 -0.65
C ILE A 23 -8.58 -22.80 -0.54
N MET A 24 -7.88 -22.57 -1.66
CA MET A 24 -6.78 -21.60 -1.79
C MET A 24 -7.24 -20.13 -1.64
N ALA A 25 -8.43 -19.77 -2.10
CA ALA A 25 -8.96 -18.40 -2.01
C ALA A 25 -9.34 -18.03 -0.56
N ALA A 26 -9.85 -18.99 0.23
CA ALA A 26 -10.17 -18.78 1.64
C ALA A 26 -8.91 -18.61 2.53
N ALA A 27 -7.79 -19.27 2.18
CA ALA A 27 -6.51 -19.09 2.87
C ALA A 27 -5.86 -17.71 2.62
N ARG A 28 -6.24 -17.02 1.53
CA ARG A 28 -5.72 -15.70 1.14
C ARG A 28 -6.41 -14.52 1.83
N ALA A 29 -7.51 -14.74 2.55
CA ALA A 29 -8.28 -13.69 3.23
C ALA A 29 -7.62 -13.16 4.53
N HIS A 30 -6.50 -13.75 4.98
CA HIS A 30 -5.80 -13.38 6.21
C HIS A 30 -4.31 -13.07 5.99
N VAL A 31 -3.97 -12.56 4.80
CA VAL A 31 -2.58 -12.20 4.48
C VAL A 31 -2.08 -11.04 5.36
N VAL A 32 -2.99 -10.15 5.77
CA VAL A 32 -2.72 -9.01 6.64
C VAL A 32 -3.63 -9.05 7.87
N HIS A 33 -3.02 -8.98 9.06
CA HIS A 33 -3.74 -8.82 10.32
C HIS A 33 -3.90 -7.33 10.65
N TRP A 34 -4.91 -6.68 10.04
CA TRP A 34 -5.14 -5.24 10.19
C TRP A 34 -5.33 -4.77 11.64
N VAL A 35 -5.96 -5.58 12.49
CA VAL A 35 -6.18 -5.26 13.91
C VAL A 35 -4.85 -5.00 14.62
N ASP A 36 -3.79 -5.75 14.27
CA ASP A 36 -2.47 -5.62 14.88
C ASP A 36 -1.64 -4.52 14.20
N LEU A 37 -1.88 -4.27 12.91
CA LEU A 37 -1.12 -3.33 12.10
C LEU A 37 -1.57 -1.86 12.29
N VAL A 38 -2.89 -1.61 12.28
CA VAL A 38 -3.47 -0.25 12.36
C VAL A 38 -2.91 0.56 13.53
N PRO A 39 -2.81 0.03 14.75
CA PRO A 39 -2.30 0.81 15.89
C PRO A 39 -0.83 1.21 15.74
N LYS A 40 -0.06 0.56 14.86
CA LYS A 40 1.37 0.82 14.64
C LYS A 40 1.63 1.83 13.52
N LEU A 41 0.62 2.23 12.76
CA LEU A 41 0.73 3.15 11.62
C LEU A 41 -0.22 4.35 11.78
N PRO A 42 -0.05 5.20 12.81
CA PRO A 42 -0.95 6.32 13.04
C PRO A 42 -0.68 7.48 12.05
N PHE A 43 -1.13 7.44 10.80
CA PHE A 43 -0.90 8.54 9.83
C PHE A 43 -2.13 9.47 9.66
N ALA A 44 -3.25 9.19 10.32
CA ALA A 44 -4.46 10.00 10.20
C ALA A 44 -4.31 11.40 10.81
N SER A 45 -5.22 12.30 10.42
CA SER A 45 -5.15 13.71 10.76
C SER A 45 -5.64 14.09 12.16
N ASP A 46 -6.17 13.13 12.91
CA ASP A 46 -6.71 13.37 14.24
C ASP A 46 -5.60 13.57 15.29
N SER A 47 -5.95 14.26 16.38
CA SER A 47 -5.00 14.57 17.46
C SER A 47 -4.42 13.33 18.14
N ALA A 48 -5.16 12.23 18.20
CA ALA A 48 -4.66 11.00 18.81
C ALA A 48 -3.59 10.34 17.92
N SER A 49 -3.79 10.35 16.60
CA SER A 49 -2.78 9.92 15.63
C SER A 49 -1.56 10.82 15.65
N LYS A 50 -1.72 12.16 15.68
CA LYS A 50 -0.60 13.12 15.83
C LYS A 50 0.23 12.84 17.08
N PHE A 51 -0.42 12.66 18.23
CA PHE A 51 0.26 12.34 19.48
C PHE A 51 1.05 11.04 19.39
N LYS A 52 0.44 9.95 18.91
CA LYS A 52 1.11 8.65 18.75
C LYS A 52 2.28 8.72 17.75
N ARG A 53 2.18 9.50 16.67
CA ARG A 53 3.31 9.71 15.74
C ARG A 53 4.49 10.34 16.44
N ARG A 54 4.26 11.36 17.29
CA ARG A 54 5.32 12.01 18.06
C ARG A 54 6.03 11.00 18.95
N ASP A 55 5.27 10.22 19.73
CA ASP A 55 5.85 9.19 20.61
C ASP A 55 6.68 8.15 19.82
N LEU A 56 6.19 7.73 18.64
CA LEU A 56 6.92 6.79 17.77
C LEU A 56 8.16 7.42 17.15
N PHE A 57 8.12 8.71 16.78
CA PHE A 57 9.26 9.43 16.25
C PHE A 57 10.35 9.57 17.32
N ASP A 58 9.99 10.01 18.53
CA ASP A 58 10.90 10.17 19.67
C ASP A 58 11.52 8.82 20.07
N ALA A 59 10.76 7.72 19.99
CA ALA A 59 11.29 6.38 20.21
C ALA A 59 12.30 5.95 19.14
N CYS A 60 12.22 6.49 17.93
CA CYS A 60 13.21 6.28 16.86
C CYS A 60 14.39 7.26 16.95
N ASP A 61 14.22 8.42 17.59
CA ASP A 61 15.24 9.46 17.80
C ASP A 61 15.59 9.65 19.29
N PRO A 62 16.24 8.66 19.94
CA PRO A 62 16.65 8.80 21.34
C PRO A 62 17.65 9.96 21.56
N SER A 63 18.25 10.49 20.49
CA SER A 63 19.16 11.63 20.56
C SER A 63 18.46 12.99 20.55
N GLY A 64 17.18 13.05 20.20
CA GLY A 64 16.41 14.30 20.11
C GLY A 64 16.96 15.29 19.09
N ARG A 65 17.47 14.80 17.95
CA ARG A 65 18.04 15.63 16.87
C ARG A 65 16.99 16.09 15.86
N GLY A 66 15.77 15.55 15.90
CA GLY A 66 14.72 15.80 14.92
C GLY A 66 14.93 15.06 13.59
N LEU A 67 15.85 14.09 13.53
CA LEU A 67 16.21 13.37 12.31
C LEU A 67 16.37 11.86 12.56
N LEU A 68 15.79 11.05 11.68
CA LEU A 68 15.89 9.59 11.73
C LEU A 68 16.80 9.08 10.61
N ALA A 69 17.79 8.25 10.93
CA ALA A 69 18.54 7.54 9.90
C ALA A 69 17.71 6.37 9.34
N GLN A 70 17.83 6.10 8.04
CA GLN A 70 17.11 5.01 7.36
C GLN A 70 17.24 3.67 8.11
N GLN A 71 18.46 3.31 8.50
CA GLN A 71 18.72 2.03 9.18
C GLN A 71 18.02 1.93 10.53
N GLU A 72 17.90 3.06 11.26
CA GLU A 72 17.28 3.10 12.59
C GLU A 72 15.77 2.94 12.48
N VAL A 73 15.13 3.74 11.62
CA VAL A 73 13.67 3.69 11.43
C VAL A 73 13.24 2.35 10.81
N VAL A 74 13.97 1.82 9.83
CA VAL A 74 13.69 0.51 9.23
C VAL A 74 13.86 -0.60 10.26
N ARG A 75 14.92 -0.58 11.07
CA ARG A 75 15.13 -1.59 12.13
C ARG A 75 14.07 -1.49 13.23
N TYR A 76 13.61 -0.29 13.57
CA TYR A 76 12.54 -0.08 14.53
C TYR A 76 11.23 -0.69 14.02
N TYR A 77 10.79 -0.32 12.82
CA TYR A 77 9.54 -0.82 12.23
C TYR A 77 9.58 -2.31 11.90
N PHE A 78 10.72 -2.85 11.45
CA PHE A 78 10.89 -4.29 11.26
C PHE A 78 10.62 -5.10 12.54
N ARG A 79 10.92 -4.54 13.72
CA ARG A 79 10.64 -5.19 15.01
C ARG A 79 9.25 -4.89 15.55
N LEU A 80 8.65 -3.76 15.15
CA LEU A 80 7.35 -3.30 15.64
C LEU A 80 6.18 -3.95 14.91
N LEU A 81 6.32 -4.15 13.60
CA LEU A 81 5.25 -4.62 12.73
C LEU A 81 5.09 -6.14 12.79
N PRO A 82 3.86 -6.66 12.72
CA PRO A 82 3.64 -8.09 12.54
C PRO A 82 4.21 -8.55 11.18
N PRO A 83 4.65 -9.81 11.06
CA PRO A 83 5.02 -10.37 9.77
C PRO A 83 3.80 -10.39 8.83
N LEU A 84 4.03 -10.10 7.55
CA LEU A 84 3.01 -10.21 6.51
C LEU A 84 3.18 -11.56 5.80
N THR A 85 2.11 -12.34 5.71
CA THR A 85 2.17 -13.65 5.05
C THR A 85 2.57 -13.48 3.58
N GLY A 86 3.56 -14.23 3.11
CA GLY A 86 4.08 -14.13 1.74
C GLY A 86 5.02 -12.93 1.47
N VAL A 87 5.29 -12.09 2.47
CA VAL A 87 6.39 -11.12 2.43
C VAL A 87 7.60 -11.69 3.16
N VAL A 88 8.57 -12.17 2.38
CA VAL A 88 9.76 -12.86 2.91
C VAL A 88 10.75 -11.87 3.53
N ASP A 89 10.92 -10.68 2.93
CA ASP A 89 11.83 -9.66 3.42
C ASP A 89 11.11 -8.33 3.72
N MET A 90 10.59 -8.21 4.94
CA MET A 90 10.00 -6.97 5.42
C MET A 90 11.01 -5.81 5.52
N LYS A 91 12.33 -6.05 5.61
CA LYS A 91 13.30 -4.96 5.61
C LYS A 91 13.43 -4.35 4.23
N ALA A 92 13.45 -5.17 3.17
CA ALA A 92 13.45 -4.69 1.80
C ALA A 92 12.20 -3.83 1.52
N ALA A 93 11.03 -4.30 1.93
CA ALA A 93 9.77 -3.54 1.84
C ALA A 93 9.83 -2.18 2.55
N LEU A 94 10.34 -2.14 3.79
CA LEU A 94 10.49 -0.91 4.56
C LEU A 94 11.51 0.05 3.92
N ASN A 95 12.58 -0.48 3.32
CA ASN A 95 13.53 0.33 2.56
C ASN A 95 12.89 0.94 1.30
N ALA A 96 12.05 0.19 0.58
CA ALA A 96 11.30 0.70 -0.56
C ALA A 96 10.31 1.81 -0.14
N CYS A 97 9.58 1.62 0.98
CA CYS A 97 8.72 2.65 1.56
C CYS A 97 9.51 3.91 1.91
N PHE A 98 10.70 3.77 2.51
CA PHE A 98 11.57 4.91 2.82
C PHE A 98 11.97 5.69 1.57
N ARG A 99 12.41 4.99 0.50
CA ARG A 99 12.77 5.63 -0.77
C ARG A 99 11.58 6.35 -1.40
N ALA A 100 10.43 5.67 -1.51
CA ALA A 100 9.21 6.26 -2.05
C ALA A 100 8.80 7.54 -1.28
N THR A 101 8.90 7.53 0.05
CA THR A 101 8.66 8.73 0.86
C THR A 101 9.64 9.87 0.56
N ARG A 102 10.93 9.58 0.44
CA ARG A 102 11.97 10.58 0.16
C ARG A 102 11.81 11.22 -1.22
N GLU A 103 11.26 10.49 -2.17
CA GLU A 103 10.94 11.01 -3.50
C GLU A 103 9.61 11.74 -3.55
N ALA A 104 8.62 11.32 -2.76
CA ALA A 104 7.28 11.89 -2.75
C ALA A 104 7.21 13.25 -2.04
N VAL A 105 7.96 13.45 -0.95
CA VAL A 105 7.88 14.66 -0.12
C VAL A 105 9.28 15.17 0.20
N ALA A 106 9.51 16.45 -0.09
CA ALA A 106 10.76 17.13 0.23
C ALA A 106 10.93 17.28 1.75
N PRO A 107 12.17 17.16 2.27
CA PRO A 107 12.44 17.48 3.66
C PRO A 107 12.27 18.97 3.93
N VAL A 108 12.01 19.32 5.19
CA VAL A 108 11.78 20.70 5.64
C VAL A 108 13.06 21.54 5.63
N VAL A 109 14.22 20.87 5.72
CA VAL A 109 15.55 21.43 5.53
C VAL A 109 16.43 20.48 4.70
N HIS A 110 17.60 20.94 4.27
CA HIS A 110 18.55 20.07 3.60
C HIS A 110 19.13 19.04 4.59
N ILE A 111 18.89 17.75 4.30
CA ILE A 111 19.35 16.60 5.10
C ILE A 111 19.93 15.52 4.18
N GLY A 112 20.68 14.57 4.74
CA GLY A 112 21.26 13.47 3.97
C GLY A 112 20.20 12.59 3.29
N SER A 113 20.57 11.94 2.19
CA SER A 113 19.65 11.06 1.43
C SER A 113 19.12 9.88 2.25
N GLN A 114 19.90 9.41 3.23
CA GLN A 114 19.54 8.32 4.15
C GLN A 114 18.99 8.82 5.49
N GLN A 115 18.41 10.02 5.50
CA GLN A 115 17.75 10.60 6.66
C GLN A 115 16.33 11.06 6.30
N MET A 116 15.46 11.09 7.30
CA MET A 116 14.17 11.74 7.20
C MET A 116 13.91 12.64 8.41
N ASP A 117 13.16 13.71 8.19
CA ASP A 117 12.64 14.55 9.26
C ASP A 117 11.24 14.08 9.70
N ARG A 118 10.65 14.80 10.65
CA ARG A 118 9.34 14.47 11.21
C ARG A 118 8.18 14.62 10.22
N ASN A 119 8.26 15.57 9.29
CA ASN A 119 7.26 15.74 8.24
C ASN A 119 7.21 14.50 7.34
N GLN A 120 8.39 14.06 6.89
CA GLN A 120 8.53 12.86 6.07
C GLN A 120 8.15 11.57 6.83
N PHE A 121 8.33 11.53 8.15
CA PHE A 121 7.99 10.35 8.95
C PHE A 121 6.50 9.99 8.87
N ARG A 122 5.59 10.95 8.91
CA ARG A 122 4.15 10.69 8.71
C ARG A 122 3.88 10.00 7.36
N VAL A 123 4.53 10.49 6.30
CA VAL A 123 4.40 9.96 4.94
C VAL A 123 4.98 8.56 4.83
N PHE A 124 6.04 8.27 5.57
CA PHE A 124 6.59 6.92 5.68
C PHE A 124 5.60 5.93 6.30
N LEU A 125 4.86 6.32 7.35
CA LEU A 125 3.81 5.46 7.92
C LEU A 125 2.69 5.20 6.90
N MET A 126 2.32 6.22 6.14
CA MET A 126 1.35 6.11 5.05
C MET A 126 1.87 5.20 3.93
N ALA A 127 3.16 5.26 3.61
CA ALA A 127 3.79 4.38 2.63
C ALA A 127 3.70 2.90 3.04
N ILE A 128 4.02 2.58 4.30
CA ILE A 128 3.90 1.22 4.84
C ILE A 128 2.45 0.73 4.79
N TRP A 129 1.50 1.59 5.14
CA TRP A 129 0.07 1.28 5.09
C TRP A 129 -0.36 0.89 3.68
N TYR A 130 -0.05 1.73 2.69
CA TYR A 130 -0.46 1.48 1.31
C TYR A 130 0.32 0.35 0.63
N TYR A 131 1.60 0.16 0.97
CA TYR A 131 2.34 -1.06 0.60
C TYR A 131 1.56 -2.31 1.05
N THR A 132 1.07 -2.30 2.30
CA THR A 132 0.34 -3.44 2.86
C THR A 132 -1.04 -3.62 2.21
N LYS A 133 -1.76 -2.53 1.89
CA LYS A 133 -3.03 -2.60 1.14
C LYS A 133 -2.82 -3.14 -0.28
N LEU A 134 -1.75 -2.71 -0.95
CA LEU A 134 -1.37 -3.22 -2.27
C LEU A 134 -1.08 -4.72 -2.21
N TRP A 135 -0.36 -5.18 -1.17
CA TRP A 135 -0.08 -6.59 -0.98
C TRP A 135 -1.33 -7.43 -0.77
N GLU A 136 -2.21 -7.00 0.15
CA GLU A 136 -3.50 -7.66 0.36
C GLU A 136 -4.32 -7.72 -0.93
N ARG A 137 -4.37 -6.60 -1.67
CA ARG A 137 -5.11 -6.54 -2.93
C ARG A 137 -4.52 -7.47 -3.98
N LEU A 138 -3.20 -7.49 -4.13
CA LEU A 138 -2.53 -8.41 -5.07
C LEU A 138 -2.87 -9.86 -4.73
N CYS A 139 -2.75 -10.26 -3.45
CA CYS A 139 -3.11 -11.62 -3.03
C CYS A 139 -4.57 -12.00 -3.32
N THR A 140 -5.47 -11.02 -3.47
CA THR A 140 -6.87 -11.30 -3.86
C THR A 140 -7.06 -11.51 -5.36
N VAL A 141 -6.20 -10.92 -6.19
CA VAL A 141 -6.34 -10.96 -7.66
C VAL A 141 -5.33 -11.87 -8.35
N ASP A 142 -4.23 -12.22 -7.66
CA ASP A 142 -3.24 -13.19 -8.12
C ASP A 142 -3.70 -14.61 -7.81
N GLU A 143 -3.93 -15.37 -8.88
CA GLU A 143 -4.36 -16.77 -8.80
C GLU A 143 -3.16 -17.69 -8.55
N THR A 144 -1.97 -17.32 -9.02
CA THR A 144 -0.75 -18.14 -9.01
C THR A 144 -0.10 -18.22 -7.63
N GLY A 145 -0.34 -17.22 -6.78
CA GLY A 145 0.34 -17.07 -5.48
C GLY A 145 1.80 -16.64 -5.62
N GLN A 146 2.19 -16.14 -6.79
CA GLN A 146 3.53 -15.63 -7.04
C GLN A 146 3.64 -14.18 -6.55
N ARG A 147 4.86 -13.75 -6.24
CA ARG A 147 5.14 -12.36 -5.84
C ARG A 147 5.40 -11.48 -7.07
N THR A 148 4.75 -11.82 -8.18
CA THR A 148 4.84 -11.12 -9.46
C THR A 148 3.46 -10.61 -9.87
N VAL A 149 3.44 -9.64 -10.78
CA VAL A 149 2.26 -8.97 -11.27
C VAL A 149 2.35 -8.95 -12.78
N ASN A 150 1.48 -9.72 -13.45
CA ASN A 150 1.28 -9.57 -14.88
C ASN A 150 0.31 -8.43 -15.19
N PHE A 151 0.14 -8.13 -16.47
CA PHE A 151 -0.73 -7.05 -16.93
C PHE A 151 -2.19 -7.19 -16.46
N ASP A 152 -2.75 -8.40 -16.47
CA ASP A 152 -4.12 -8.66 -16.01
C ASP A 152 -4.28 -8.40 -14.51
N ASN A 153 -3.28 -8.78 -13.70
CA ASN A 153 -3.27 -8.48 -12.27
C ASN A 153 -3.16 -6.98 -12.04
N PHE A 154 -2.29 -6.29 -12.78
CA PHE A 154 -2.13 -4.84 -12.69
C PHE A 154 -3.46 -4.11 -12.89
N ILE A 155 -4.18 -4.42 -13.99
CA ILE A 155 -5.51 -3.83 -14.26
C ILE A 155 -6.50 -4.08 -13.11
N LYS A 156 -6.50 -5.28 -12.52
CA LYS A 156 -7.42 -5.63 -11.42
C LYS A 156 -7.11 -4.89 -10.10
N VAL A 157 -5.89 -4.39 -9.91
CA VAL A 157 -5.48 -3.60 -8.73
C VAL A 157 -5.87 -2.12 -8.88
N LEU A 158 -5.84 -1.57 -10.09
CA LEU A 158 -6.09 -0.13 -10.34
C LEU A 158 -7.40 0.42 -9.75
N PRO A 159 -8.57 -0.25 -9.82
CA PRO A 159 -9.80 0.27 -9.23
C PRO A 159 -9.70 0.51 -7.72
N SER A 160 -9.03 -0.40 -6.99
CA SER A 160 -8.82 -0.22 -5.55
C SER A 160 -7.91 0.96 -5.25
N MET A 161 -6.90 1.20 -6.09
CA MET A 161 -6.03 2.37 -5.95
C MET A 161 -6.78 3.69 -6.21
N ALA A 162 -7.74 3.69 -7.15
CA ALA A 162 -8.64 4.82 -7.38
C ALA A 162 -9.51 5.13 -6.17
N GLU A 163 -10.11 4.09 -5.57
CA GLU A 163 -10.89 4.21 -4.33
C GLU A 163 -10.05 4.76 -3.17
N TRP A 164 -8.75 4.49 -3.15
CA TRP A 164 -7.83 4.99 -2.12
C TRP A 164 -7.35 6.42 -2.36
N GLY A 165 -7.62 7.00 -3.54
CA GLY A 165 -7.25 8.36 -3.89
C GLY A 165 -5.85 8.53 -4.49
N PHE A 166 -5.28 7.47 -5.10
CA PHE A 166 -4.01 7.60 -5.83
C PHE A 166 -4.19 8.51 -7.05
N GLY A 167 -3.37 9.55 -7.16
CA GLY A 167 -3.64 10.63 -8.10
C GLY A 167 -3.49 10.29 -9.58
N GLU A 168 -2.49 9.47 -9.92
CA GLU A 168 -2.18 9.09 -11.31
C GLU A 168 -3.02 7.92 -11.82
N VAL A 169 -3.82 7.30 -10.95
CA VAL A 169 -4.48 6.04 -11.29
C VAL A 169 -5.62 6.24 -12.28
N GLU A 170 -6.22 7.43 -12.36
CA GLU A 170 -7.20 7.76 -13.40
C GLU A 170 -6.56 7.69 -14.79
N ASN A 171 -5.34 8.21 -14.94
CA ASN A 171 -4.57 8.11 -16.18
C ASN A 171 -4.23 6.65 -16.50
N TRP A 172 -3.82 5.87 -15.49
CA TRP A 172 -3.49 4.45 -15.66
C TRP A 172 -4.72 3.59 -15.97
N LEU A 173 -5.90 3.94 -15.46
CA LEU A 173 -7.16 3.26 -15.79
C LEU A 173 -7.58 3.52 -17.24
N MET A 174 -7.31 4.72 -17.76
CA MET A 174 -7.60 5.08 -19.15
C MET A 174 -6.66 4.41 -20.15
N ASP A 175 -5.37 4.32 -19.81
CA ASP A 175 -4.33 3.72 -20.66
C ASP A 175 -3.28 2.98 -19.81
N PRO A 176 -3.54 1.73 -19.39
CA PRO A 176 -2.68 0.99 -18.48
C PRO A 176 -1.40 0.48 -19.14
N GLU A 177 -1.42 0.28 -20.46
CA GLU A 177 -0.35 -0.41 -21.20
C GLU A 177 0.98 0.36 -21.18
N PRO A 178 1.04 1.67 -21.46
CA PRO A 178 2.29 2.43 -21.36
C PRO A 178 2.83 2.51 -19.93
N THR A 179 1.96 2.42 -18.92
CA THR A 179 2.38 2.43 -17.52
C THR A 179 2.99 1.08 -17.14
N PHE A 180 2.34 -0.02 -17.56
CA PHE A 180 2.88 -1.35 -17.33
C PHE A 180 4.20 -1.58 -18.08
N GLN A 181 4.34 -1.10 -19.32
CA GLN A 181 5.61 -1.15 -20.06
C GLN A 181 6.76 -0.38 -19.38
N ARG A 182 6.45 0.69 -18.62
CA ARG A 182 7.46 1.39 -17.82
C ARG A 182 7.87 0.63 -16.57
N LEU A 183 6.95 -0.18 -16.02
CA LEU A 183 7.21 -1.06 -14.89
C LEU A 183 8.01 -2.29 -15.33
N ASP A 184 7.62 -2.91 -16.45
CA ASP A 184 8.24 -4.08 -17.06
C ASP A 184 9.45 -3.69 -17.92
N VAL A 185 10.49 -3.17 -17.25
CA VAL A 185 11.71 -2.68 -17.88
C VAL A 185 12.43 -3.77 -18.69
N HIS A 186 12.18 -5.04 -18.37
CA HIS A 186 12.81 -6.19 -19.01
C HIS A 186 11.94 -6.85 -20.09
N ASP A 187 10.71 -6.39 -20.31
CA ASP A 187 9.75 -6.95 -21.28
C ASP A 187 9.52 -8.46 -21.06
N GLU A 188 9.48 -8.89 -19.79
CA GLU A 188 9.29 -10.28 -19.39
C GLU A 188 7.79 -10.65 -19.24
N GLY A 189 6.90 -9.65 -19.34
CA GLY A 189 5.44 -9.79 -19.18
C GLY A 189 4.98 -9.80 -17.72
N GLU A 190 5.91 -9.71 -16.78
CA GLU A 190 5.66 -9.72 -15.34
C GLU A 190 6.62 -8.77 -14.61
N VAL A 191 6.14 -8.14 -13.55
CA VAL A 191 6.96 -7.30 -12.66
C VAL A 191 6.88 -7.81 -11.24
N SER A 192 7.91 -7.59 -10.42
CA SER A 192 7.80 -7.97 -9.02
C SER A 192 6.78 -7.08 -8.30
N PHE A 193 6.13 -7.63 -7.27
CA PHE A 193 5.24 -6.84 -6.42
C PHE A 193 5.95 -5.62 -5.81
N ASP A 194 7.22 -5.77 -5.42
CA ASP A 194 8.00 -4.70 -4.79
C ASP A 194 8.23 -3.52 -5.75
N GLU A 195 8.51 -3.81 -7.03
CA GLU A 195 8.64 -2.77 -8.07
C GLU A 195 7.31 -2.05 -8.32
N LEU A 196 6.22 -2.79 -8.45
CA LEU A 196 4.89 -2.19 -8.56
C LEU A 196 4.59 -1.30 -7.34
N ALA A 197 4.81 -1.81 -6.13
CA ALA A 197 4.48 -1.09 -4.91
C ALA A 197 5.31 0.19 -4.77
N GLU A 198 6.62 0.13 -5.01
CA GLU A 198 7.50 1.30 -4.99
C GLU A 198 7.06 2.36 -6.01
N TYR A 199 6.76 1.94 -7.25
CA TYR A 199 6.27 2.84 -8.30
C TYR A 199 4.94 3.49 -7.89
N CYS A 200 3.96 2.69 -7.48
CA CYS A 200 2.65 3.17 -7.05
C CYS A 200 2.78 4.19 -5.92
N LEU A 201 3.57 3.89 -4.89
CA LEU A 201 3.77 4.77 -3.75
C LEU A 201 4.43 6.10 -4.14
N ARG A 202 5.44 6.06 -5.01
CA ARG A 202 6.12 7.28 -5.49
C ARG A 202 5.15 8.29 -6.10
N TYR A 203 4.18 7.82 -6.89
CA TYR A 203 3.21 8.69 -7.56
C TYR A 203 1.93 8.93 -6.74
N GLY A 204 1.58 8.01 -5.85
CA GLY A 204 0.36 8.11 -5.04
C GLY A 204 0.53 8.99 -3.80
N LEU A 205 1.66 8.89 -3.11
CA LEU A 205 1.87 9.54 -1.80
C LEU A 205 1.74 11.08 -1.82
N PRO A 206 2.25 11.82 -2.83
CA PRO A 206 2.17 13.28 -2.82
C PRO A 206 0.73 13.81 -2.69
N ARG A 207 -0.23 13.20 -3.39
CA ARG A 207 -1.66 13.60 -3.34
C ARG A 207 -2.34 13.18 -2.04
N LEU A 208 -1.88 12.11 -1.41
CA LEU A 208 -2.45 11.57 -0.18
C LEU A 208 -2.03 12.37 1.08
N GLU A 209 -0.95 13.15 0.97
CA GLU A 209 -0.33 13.86 2.09
C GLU A 209 -0.97 15.23 2.39
N GLU A 210 -1.59 15.88 1.39
CA GLU A 210 -1.97 17.30 1.37
C GLU A 210 -2.84 17.80 2.55
N LYS A 211 -3.50 16.93 3.31
CA LYS A 211 -4.48 17.35 4.32
C LYS A 211 -3.88 18.00 5.59
N ASP A 212 -2.65 17.64 5.97
CA ASP A 212 -2.01 18.10 7.21
C ASP A 212 -0.54 18.55 7.06
N GLY A 213 -0.04 18.60 5.83
CA GLY A 213 1.39 18.80 5.59
C GLY A 213 1.97 20.08 6.19
N GLU A 214 1.17 21.14 6.32
CA GLU A 214 1.63 22.42 6.89
C GLU A 214 1.94 22.33 8.40
N ASP A 215 1.07 21.68 9.19
CA ASP A 215 1.27 21.51 10.63
C ASP A 215 2.51 20.65 10.91
N GLU A 216 2.62 19.51 10.21
CA GLU A 216 3.74 18.56 10.38
C GLU A 216 5.07 19.21 9.97
N ARG A 217 5.04 20.02 8.91
CA ARG A 217 6.19 20.80 8.47
C ARG A 217 6.60 21.86 9.50
N ALA A 218 5.66 22.56 10.13
CA ALA A 218 5.95 23.55 11.16
C ALA A 218 6.58 22.89 12.41
N GLU A 219 6.01 21.79 12.89
CA GLU A 219 6.56 21.05 14.04
C GLU A 219 7.95 20.45 13.74
N ALA A 220 8.19 20.00 12.51
CA ALA A 220 9.50 19.51 12.10
C ALA A 220 10.57 20.62 12.10
N LEU A 221 10.22 21.84 11.68
CA LEU A 221 11.13 22.99 11.73
C LEU A 221 11.49 23.36 13.17
N GLU A 222 10.51 23.40 14.07
CA GLU A 222 10.72 23.70 15.49
C GLU A 222 11.72 22.72 16.14
N LEU A 223 11.56 21.41 15.89
CA LEU A 223 12.47 20.37 16.40
C LEU A 223 13.91 20.52 15.88
N LEU A 224 14.09 21.08 14.69
CA LEU A 224 15.40 21.32 14.10
C LEU A 224 16.00 22.67 14.51
N GLY A 225 15.30 23.43 15.38
CA GLY A 225 15.70 24.77 15.80
C GLY A 225 15.67 25.78 14.65
N LYS A 226 14.68 25.68 13.76
CA LYS A 226 14.50 26.51 12.57
C LYS A 226 13.21 27.30 12.58
#